data_AF-A0A3A9C0N2-F1
#
_entry.id   AF-A0A3A9C0N2-F1
#
_cell.length_a   1.000
_cell.length_b   1.000
_cell.length_c   1.000
_cell.angle_alpha   90.00
_cell.angle_beta   90.00
_cell.angle_gamma   90.00
#
_symmetry.space_group_name_H-M   'P 1'
#
loop_
_entity.id
_entity.type
_entity.pdbx_description
1 polymer ?
#
loop_
_entity_poly.entity_id
_entity_poly.type
_entity_poly.pdbx_seq_one_letter_code
_entity_poly.pdbx_strand_id
1 'polypeptide(L)'
;MLWYVLQTRTGEEEKLAGLIRRLVPGHLYGECFVVYQEQLWRRQKQNLVHVKRVFPGYVFITSKEPEALFFCLKKVPAMAKLMADGESCFLFVEKEEAAFLKKIMNADHVIGLSYLQTDGNGNIRQVSGPLRNCVGQIVRCRYGKRHVLVRLKLLGEEKTVLLGIVLKEDICQGLRYGRMEAEIGLPERYWVKGAEEIKEMAVREGAEQALMLQELPGEKVKGKS
;
A
#
# COMPACT_ATOMS: atom_id res chain seq x y z
N MET A 1 17.77 -7.55 11.24
CA MET A 1 17.99 -8.63 10.25
C MET A 1 18.09 -7.98 8.88
N LEU A 2 18.95 -8.51 8.03
CA LEU A 2 19.10 -8.06 6.65
C LEU A 2 17.91 -8.55 5.82
N TRP A 3 17.53 -7.80 4.79
CA TRP A 3 16.41 -8.11 3.91
C TRP A 3 16.92 -8.59 2.56
N TYR A 4 16.24 -9.58 2.00
CA TYR A 4 16.52 -10.13 0.68
C TYR A 4 15.21 -10.32 -0.09
N VAL A 5 15.31 -10.26 -1.41
CA VAL A 5 14.23 -10.62 -2.34
C VAL A 5 14.58 -11.94 -2.99
N LEU A 6 13.60 -12.83 -2.98
CA LEU A 6 13.55 -14.02 -3.82
C LEU A 6 12.67 -13.74 -5.02
N GLN A 7 13.23 -13.90 -6.21
CA GLN A 7 12.48 -13.76 -7.45
C GLN A 7 11.81 -15.07 -7.81
N THR A 8 10.57 -15.01 -8.28
CA THR A 8 9.80 -16.13 -8.79
C THR A 8 8.81 -15.64 -9.85
N ARG A 9 8.04 -16.56 -10.44
CA ARG A 9 6.99 -16.22 -11.40
C ARG A 9 5.85 -15.47 -10.71
N THR A 10 5.33 -14.45 -11.37
CA THR A 10 4.16 -13.71 -10.90
C THR A 10 2.99 -14.67 -10.65
N GLY A 11 2.42 -14.64 -9.44
CA GLY A 11 1.36 -15.53 -8.98
C GLY A 11 1.84 -16.79 -8.25
N GLU A 12 3.14 -17.09 -8.24
CA GLU A 12 3.74 -18.21 -7.50
C GLU A 12 4.39 -17.79 -6.17
N GLU A 13 4.31 -16.52 -5.80
CA GLU A 13 5.00 -15.94 -4.64
C GLU A 13 4.56 -16.60 -3.32
N GLU A 14 3.26 -16.76 -3.11
CA GLU A 14 2.75 -17.41 -1.89
C GLU A 14 3.08 -18.92 -1.84
N LYS A 15 3.10 -19.58 -3.00
CA LYS A 15 3.55 -20.98 -3.09
C LYS A 15 5.02 -21.10 -2.70
N LEU A 16 5.87 -20.20 -3.18
CA LEU A 16 7.29 -20.17 -2.82
C LEU A 16 7.47 -19.87 -1.32
N ALA A 17 6.78 -18.85 -0.79
CA ALA A 17 6.84 -18.51 0.62
C ALA A 17 6.38 -19.69 1.50
N GLY A 18 5.30 -20.38 1.13
CA GLY A 18 4.83 -21.59 1.80
C GLY A 18 5.83 -22.75 1.76
N LEU A 19 6.48 -22.98 0.61
CA LEU A 19 7.54 -23.99 0.48
C LEU A 19 8.74 -23.67 1.37
N ILE A 20 9.16 -22.40 1.42
CA ILE A 20 10.27 -21.96 2.27
C ILE A 20 9.93 -22.19 3.74
N ARG A 21 8.74 -21.78 4.19
CA ARG A 21 8.30 -21.98 5.57
C ARG A 21 8.24 -23.45 5.98
N ARG A 22 8.01 -24.35 5.01
CA ARG A 22 7.97 -25.80 5.25
C ARG A 22 9.36 -26.47 5.22
N LEU A 23 10.24 -26.03 4.33
CA LEU A 23 11.49 -26.75 4.01
C LEU A 23 12.75 -26.11 4.60
N VAL A 24 12.72 -24.80 4.86
CA VAL A 24 13.87 -24.08 5.41
C VAL A 24 13.76 -24.03 6.94
N PRO A 25 14.82 -24.39 7.69
CA PRO A 25 14.82 -24.28 9.14
C PRO A 25 14.48 -22.84 9.61
N GLY A 26 13.47 -22.72 10.48
CA GLY A 26 12.96 -21.42 10.92
C GLY A 26 13.94 -20.55 11.72
N HIS A 27 15.09 -21.08 12.15
CA HIS A 27 16.13 -20.27 12.79
C HIS A 27 16.98 -19.49 11.77
N LEU A 28 16.99 -19.90 10.49
CA LEU A 28 17.80 -19.28 9.44
C LEU A 28 17.18 -18.01 8.87
N TYR A 29 15.90 -17.75 9.13
CA TYR A 29 15.22 -16.56 8.67
C TYR A 29 14.24 -16.04 9.74
N GLY A 30 13.98 -14.73 9.73
CA GLY A 30 12.96 -14.13 10.60
C GLY A 30 11.59 -14.21 9.94
N GLU A 31 11.33 -13.27 9.05
CA GLU A 31 10.09 -13.18 8.27
C GLU A 31 10.33 -13.65 6.83
N CYS A 32 9.31 -14.28 6.23
CA CYS A 32 9.22 -14.60 4.81
C CYS A 32 7.80 -14.26 4.33
N PHE A 33 7.67 -13.28 3.42
CA PHE A 33 6.38 -12.64 3.12
C PHE A 33 6.34 -12.04 1.71
N VAL A 34 5.13 -11.73 1.25
CA VAL A 34 4.86 -11.00 0.00
C VAL A 34 4.29 -9.63 0.36
N VAL A 35 4.68 -8.59 -0.38
CA VAL A 35 4.20 -7.23 -0.13
C VAL A 35 2.97 -6.93 -0.97
N TYR A 36 1.89 -6.56 -0.30
CA TYR A 36 0.62 -6.23 -0.91
C TYR A 36 0.26 -4.76 -0.75
N GLN A 37 -0.70 -4.29 -1.53
CA GLN A 37 -1.30 -2.97 -1.42
C GLN A 37 -2.81 -3.06 -1.57
N GLU A 38 -3.48 -2.12 -0.94
CA GLU A 38 -4.91 -1.90 -1.12
C GLU A 38 -5.16 -0.87 -2.21
N GLN A 39 -6.18 -1.12 -3.04
CA GLN A 39 -6.64 -0.24 -4.09
C GLN A 39 -8.16 -0.09 -4.03
N LEU A 40 -8.63 1.15 -4.10
CA LEU A 40 -10.04 1.44 -4.10
C LEU A 40 -10.63 1.28 -5.51
N TRP A 41 -11.66 0.44 -5.64
CA TRP A 41 -12.42 0.24 -6.86
C TRP A 41 -13.86 0.71 -6.68
N ARG A 42 -14.30 1.64 -7.52
CA ARG A 42 -15.69 2.14 -7.51
C ARG A 42 -16.54 1.35 -8.51
N ARG A 43 -17.64 0.76 -8.04
CA ARG A 43 -18.69 0.17 -8.89
C ARG A 43 -20.04 0.74 -8.48
N GLN A 44 -20.61 1.64 -9.30
CA GLN A 44 -21.95 2.29 -9.31
C GLN A 44 -22.75 2.51 -8.00
N LYS A 45 -22.66 1.66 -6.98
CA LYS A 45 -23.24 1.79 -5.63
C LYS A 45 -22.32 1.33 -4.47
N GLN A 46 -21.12 0.83 -4.73
CA GLN A 46 -20.22 0.27 -3.70
C GLN A 46 -18.75 0.61 -3.98
N ASN A 47 -18.03 0.84 -2.88
CA ASN A 47 -16.59 1.04 -2.86
C ASN A 47 -15.92 -0.25 -2.36
N LEU A 48 -15.20 -0.92 -3.25
CA LEU A 48 -14.53 -2.19 -3.00
C LEU A 48 -13.02 -1.98 -2.87
N VAL A 49 -12.43 -2.48 -1.78
CA VAL A 49 -10.99 -2.49 -1.54
C VAL A 49 -10.43 -3.77 -2.10
N HIS A 50 -9.62 -3.67 -3.15
CA HIS A 50 -8.90 -4.79 -3.74
C HIS A 50 -7.49 -4.86 -3.16
N VAL A 51 -7.02 -6.06 -2.87
CA VAL A 51 -5.64 -6.30 -2.41
C VAL A 51 -4.84 -6.87 -3.58
N LYS A 52 -3.71 -6.25 -3.92
CA LYS A 52 -2.84 -6.64 -5.04
C LYS A 52 -1.37 -6.64 -4.64
N ARG A 53 -0.55 -7.43 -5.33
CA ARG A 53 0.91 -7.40 -5.13
C ARG A 53 1.49 -6.04 -5.52
N VAL A 54 2.42 -5.53 -4.70
CA VAL A 54 3.18 -4.31 -5.04
C VAL A 54 4.31 -4.64 -6.00
N PHE A 55 4.98 -5.77 -5.75
CA PHE A 55 6.12 -6.25 -6.51
C PHE A 55 5.82 -7.65 -7.06
N PRO A 56 5.22 -7.76 -8.25
CA PRO A 56 4.97 -9.06 -8.88
C PRO A 56 6.26 -9.88 -9.00
N GLY A 57 6.17 -11.15 -8.63
CA GLY A 57 7.29 -12.10 -8.64
C GLY A 57 8.25 -11.99 -7.46
N TYR A 58 7.99 -11.16 -6.46
CA TYR A 58 8.94 -10.91 -5.36
C TYR A 58 8.42 -11.51 -4.04
N VAL A 59 9.25 -12.32 -3.40
CA VAL A 59 9.09 -12.77 -2.01
C VAL A 59 10.20 -12.17 -1.18
N PHE A 60 9.85 -11.47 -0.10
CA PHE A 60 10.83 -10.91 0.82
C PHE A 60 11.17 -11.93 1.90
N ILE A 61 12.43 -11.98 2.29
CA ILE A 61 12.92 -12.83 3.38
C ILE A 61 13.97 -12.07 4.20
N THR A 62 13.96 -12.29 5.51
CA THR A 62 14.92 -11.64 6.42
C THR A 62 15.84 -12.65 7.05
N SER A 63 17.13 -12.35 7.21
CA SER A 63 18.07 -13.26 7.87
C SER A 63 19.19 -12.53 8.62
N LYS A 64 19.79 -13.24 9.57
CA LYS A 64 21.09 -12.88 10.19
C LYS A 64 22.24 -13.72 9.61
N GLU A 65 21.94 -14.82 8.93
CA GLU A 65 22.88 -15.81 8.41
C GLU A 65 22.57 -16.08 6.93
N PRO A 66 22.77 -15.08 6.05
CA PRO A 66 22.31 -15.13 4.66
C PRO A 66 23.00 -16.22 3.84
N GLU A 67 24.26 -16.57 4.14
CA GLU A 67 24.98 -17.64 3.47
C GLU A 67 24.33 -19.00 3.76
N ALA A 68 24.06 -19.29 5.03
CA ALA A 68 23.42 -20.54 5.46
C ALA A 68 21.99 -20.64 4.91
N LEU A 69 21.24 -19.53 4.93
CA LEU A 69 19.93 -19.42 4.30
C LEU A 69 20.02 -19.75 2.80
N PHE A 70 20.96 -19.14 2.08
CA PHE A 70 21.14 -19.35 0.64
C PHE A 70 21.44 -20.83 0.29
N PHE A 71 22.28 -21.50 1.08
CA PHE A 71 22.53 -22.94 0.89
C PHE A 71 21.29 -23.81 1.13
N CYS A 72 20.42 -23.43 2.07
CA CYS A 72 19.15 -24.12 2.28
C CYS A 72 18.15 -23.84 1.15
N LEU A 73 18.10 -22.61 0.65
CA LEU A 73 17.25 -22.23 -0.47
C LEU A 73 17.58 -23.02 -1.74
N LYS A 74 18.87 -23.34 -1.99
CA LYS A 74 19.27 -24.23 -3.10
C LYS A 74 18.62 -25.62 -3.08
N LYS A 75 18.15 -26.08 -1.92
CA LYS A 75 17.46 -27.38 -1.77
C LYS A 75 15.96 -27.28 -2.02
N VAL A 76 15.40 -26.07 -2.05
CA VAL A 76 13.98 -25.85 -2.36
C VAL A 76 13.80 -26.03 -3.88
N PRO A 77 12.97 -26.97 -4.36
CA PRO A 77 12.90 -27.31 -5.79
C PRO A 77 12.61 -26.11 -6.71
N ALA A 78 11.69 -25.22 -6.30
CA ALA A 78 11.38 -24.00 -7.04
C ALA A 78 12.60 -23.07 -7.18
N MET A 79 13.36 -22.89 -6.09
CA MET A 79 14.57 -22.07 -6.08
C MET A 79 15.71 -22.72 -6.86
N ALA A 80 15.90 -24.04 -6.72
CA ALA A 80 16.91 -24.79 -7.46
C ALA A 80 16.71 -24.64 -8.98
N LYS A 81 15.44 -24.68 -9.43
CA LYS A 81 15.08 -24.46 -10.83
C LYS A 81 15.41 -23.03 -11.28
N LEU A 82 14.99 -22.02 -10.53
CA LEU A 82 15.27 -20.61 -10.85
C LEU A 82 16.79 -20.34 -10.96
N MET A 83 17.58 -20.91 -10.05
CA MET A 83 19.04 -20.83 -10.11
C MET A 83 19.63 -21.55 -11.32
N ALA A 84 19.12 -22.74 -11.67
CA ALA A 84 19.57 -23.50 -12.83
C ALA A 84 19.27 -22.78 -14.15
N ASP A 85 18.15 -22.05 -14.21
CA ASP A 85 17.74 -21.21 -15.33
C ASP A 85 18.59 -19.91 -15.43
N GLY A 86 19.54 -19.70 -14.51
CA GLY A 86 20.44 -18.54 -14.49
C GLY A 86 19.78 -17.26 -13.94
N GLU A 87 18.64 -17.38 -13.26
CA GLU A 87 17.91 -16.23 -12.74
C GLU A 87 18.48 -15.75 -11.40
N SER A 88 18.66 -14.43 -11.28
CA SER A 88 19.08 -13.76 -10.05
C SER A 88 17.98 -13.83 -8.97
N CYS A 89 17.98 -14.90 -8.20
CA CYS A 89 16.87 -15.25 -7.30
C CYS A 89 17.13 -15.00 -5.80
N PHE A 90 18.28 -14.46 -5.40
CA PHE A 90 18.57 -14.09 -4.00
C PHE A 90 19.28 -12.74 -3.95
N LEU A 91 18.52 -11.67 -3.81
CA LEU A 91 18.99 -10.30 -4.00
C LEU A 91 18.94 -9.51 -2.70
N PHE A 92 20.04 -8.88 -2.33
CA PHE A 92 20.11 -8.05 -1.12
C PHE A 92 19.29 -6.76 -1.29
N VAL A 93 18.51 -6.41 -0.26
CA VAL A 93 17.77 -5.15 -0.18
C VAL A 93 18.53 -4.21 0.75
N GLU A 94 18.85 -3.02 0.27
CA GLU A 94 19.58 -2.03 1.05
C GLU A 94 18.81 -1.64 2.32
N LYS A 95 19.54 -1.29 3.38
CA LYS A 95 18.92 -1.03 4.70
C LYS A 95 17.93 0.13 4.64
N GLU A 96 18.24 1.15 3.85
CA GLU A 96 17.40 2.33 3.63
C GLU A 96 16.12 1.95 2.86
N GLU A 97 16.23 1.08 1.86
CA GLU A 97 15.09 0.56 1.08
C GLU A 97 14.16 -0.28 1.97
N ALA A 98 14.73 -1.20 2.76
CA ALA A 98 13.99 -2.02 3.70
C ALA A 98 13.32 -1.17 4.80
N ALA A 99 14.03 -0.19 5.35
CA ALA A 99 13.49 0.74 6.34
C ALA A 99 12.35 1.59 5.76
N PHE A 100 12.45 2.01 4.51
CA PHE A 100 11.39 2.73 3.83
C PHE A 100 10.14 1.86 3.64
N LEU A 101 10.28 0.64 3.13
CA LEU A 101 9.16 -0.29 2.99
C LEU A 101 8.45 -0.53 4.33
N LYS A 102 9.21 -0.73 5.42
CA LYS A 102 8.65 -0.87 6.77
C LYS A 102 7.82 0.34 7.23
N LYS A 103 8.16 1.55 6.80
CA LYS A 103 7.40 2.77 7.18
C LYS A 103 6.04 2.89 6.48
N ILE A 104 5.90 2.29 5.30
CA ILE A 104 4.68 2.39 4.49
C ILE A 104 3.78 1.15 4.60
N MET A 105 4.32 0.02 5.08
CA MET A 105 3.57 -1.21 5.31
C MET A 105 3.02 -1.30 6.74
N ASN A 106 1.95 -2.07 6.92
CA ASN A 106 1.48 -2.51 8.22
C ASN A 106 2.17 -3.83 8.66
N ALA A 107 1.73 -4.40 9.79
CA ALA A 107 2.26 -5.65 10.33
C ALA A 107 2.02 -6.87 9.43
N ASP A 108 1.00 -6.82 8.57
CA ASP A 108 0.66 -7.88 7.61
C ASP A 108 1.37 -7.70 6.26
N HIS A 109 2.35 -6.80 6.19
CA HIS A 109 3.08 -6.43 4.97
C HIS A 109 2.19 -5.88 3.85
N VAL A 110 1.09 -5.23 4.25
CA VAL A 110 0.14 -4.54 3.34
C VAL A 110 0.35 -3.03 3.43
N ILE A 111 0.48 -2.39 2.27
CA ILE A 111 0.40 -0.94 2.13
C ILE A 111 -1.08 -0.55 2.01
N GLY A 112 -1.65 -0.03 3.09
CA GLY A 112 -3.05 0.33 3.15
C GLY A 112 -3.42 1.58 2.35
N LEU A 113 -4.73 1.81 2.21
CA LEU A 113 -5.24 3.04 1.56
C LEU A 113 -4.80 4.30 2.33
N SER A 114 -4.37 5.32 1.58
CA SER A 114 -4.04 6.64 2.15
C SER A 114 -5.18 7.63 1.94
N TYR A 115 -5.48 8.44 2.95
CA TYR A 115 -6.47 9.52 2.80
C TYR A 115 -5.80 10.76 2.23
N LEU A 116 -6.43 11.35 1.20
CA LEU A 116 -6.04 12.64 0.64
C LEU A 116 -7.18 13.64 0.76
N GLN A 117 -6.82 14.83 1.24
CA GLN A 117 -7.68 16.00 1.17
C GLN A 117 -7.17 16.95 0.08
N THR A 118 -8.07 17.36 -0.82
CA THR A 118 -7.76 18.32 -1.88
C THR A 118 -8.42 19.67 -1.61
N ASP A 119 -7.87 20.73 -2.18
CA ASP A 119 -8.41 22.10 -2.12
C ASP A 119 -9.56 22.36 -3.12
N GLY A 120 -10.06 21.33 -3.81
CA GLY A 120 -11.03 21.46 -4.90
C GLY A 120 -10.40 21.77 -6.28
N ASN A 121 -9.21 22.36 -6.31
CA ASN A 121 -8.45 22.66 -7.54
C ASN A 121 -7.48 21.52 -7.93
N GLY A 122 -7.41 20.48 -7.10
CA GLY A 122 -6.58 19.30 -7.33
C GLY A 122 -5.24 19.31 -6.59
N ASN A 123 -4.97 20.35 -5.79
CA ASN A 123 -3.79 20.38 -4.93
C ASN A 123 -4.06 19.62 -3.64
N ILE A 124 -3.03 18.92 -3.15
CA ILE A 124 -3.08 18.17 -1.90
C ILE A 124 -2.92 19.17 -0.74
N ARG A 125 -3.91 19.25 0.14
CA ARG A 125 -3.81 20.00 1.41
C ARG A 125 -3.30 19.13 2.54
N GLN A 126 -3.78 17.88 2.60
CA GLN A 126 -3.47 16.96 3.67
C GLN A 126 -3.30 15.53 3.15
N VAL A 127 -2.36 14.80 3.75
CA VAL A 127 -2.08 13.37 3.48
C VAL A 127 -2.06 12.60 4.80
N SER A 128 -2.79 11.50 4.86
CA SER A 128 -2.78 10.56 5.99
C SER A 128 -2.56 9.12 5.51
N GLY A 129 -2.06 8.26 6.40
CA GLY A 129 -1.72 6.88 6.08
C GLY A 129 -0.34 6.73 5.40
N PRO A 130 -0.08 5.59 4.74
CA PRO A 130 1.23 5.25 4.17
C PRO A 130 1.86 6.34 3.30
N LEU A 131 1.06 7.03 2.48
CA LEU A 131 1.52 8.05 1.55
C LEU A 131 2.18 9.26 2.24
N ARG A 132 1.90 9.50 3.54
CA ARG A 132 2.56 10.58 4.31
C ARG A 132 4.08 10.40 4.36
N ASN A 133 4.56 9.16 4.35
CA ASN A 133 5.99 8.85 4.38
C ASN A 133 6.66 8.97 3.01
N CYS A 134 5.90 9.22 1.93
CA CYS A 134 6.44 9.29 0.58
C CYS A 134 5.83 10.37 -0.32
N VAL A 135 5.34 11.47 0.28
CA VAL A 135 4.76 12.62 -0.45
C VAL A 135 5.75 13.21 -1.45
N GLY A 136 7.03 13.36 -1.06
CA GLY A 136 8.08 13.88 -1.93
C GLY A 136 8.44 12.98 -3.11
N GLN A 137 7.93 11.74 -3.14
CA GLN A 137 8.14 10.80 -4.24
C GLN A 137 6.89 10.62 -5.12
N ILE A 138 5.84 11.42 -4.91
CA ILE A 138 4.65 11.41 -5.76
C ILE A 138 5.02 11.90 -7.15
N VAL A 139 4.84 11.03 -8.14
CA VAL A 139 5.03 11.35 -9.56
C VAL A 139 3.75 11.94 -10.14
N ARG A 140 2.59 11.33 -9.80
CA ARG A 140 1.29 11.75 -10.36
C ARG A 140 0.12 11.28 -9.51
N CYS A 141 -0.81 12.18 -9.23
CA CYS A 141 -2.11 11.85 -8.65
C CYS A 141 -3.15 11.53 -9.73
N ARG A 142 -3.89 10.44 -9.56
CA ARG A 142 -5.04 10.07 -10.41
C ARG A 142 -6.28 9.91 -9.55
N TYR A 143 -6.80 11.04 -9.06
CA TYR A 143 -7.95 11.08 -8.14
C TYR A 143 -9.17 10.30 -8.65
N GLY A 144 -9.53 10.43 -9.93
CA GLY A 144 -10.67 9.70 -10.52
C GLY A 144 -10.51 8.18 -10.52
N LYS A 145 -9.27 7.68 -10.49
CA LYS A 145 -8.92 6.25 -10.41
C LYS A 145 -8.48 5.81 -9.00
N ARG A 146 -8.52 6.72 -8.03
CA ARG A 146 -8.21 6.49 -6.61
C ARG A 146 -6.85 5.83 -6.36
N HIS A 147 -5.85 6.27 -7.12
CA HIS A 147 -4.46 5.90 -6.87
C HIS A 147 -3.50 7.03 -7.19
N VAL A 148 -2.32 6.94 -6.59
CA VAL A 148 -1.17 7.83 -6.82
C VAL A 148 -0.01 6.98 -7.33
N LEU A 149 0.70 7.48 -8.34
CA LEU A 149 1.96 6.90 -8.79
C LEU A 149 3.07 7.46 -7.90
N VAL A 150 3.77 6.57 -7.22
CA VAL A 150 4.87 6.91 -6.32
C VAL A 150 6.15 6.23 -6.81
N ARG A 151 7.23 6.98 -6.83
CA ARG A 151 8.57 6.49 -7.15
C ARG A 151 9.21 5.94 -5.87
N LEU A 152 9.76 4.74 -5.93
CA LEU A 152 10.49 4.15 -4.81
C LEU A 152 11.73 3.45 -5.32
N LYS A 153 12.73 3.33 -4.45
CA LYS A 153 13.96 2.61 -4.76
C LYS A 153 13.88 1.21 -4.17
N LEU A 154 14.22 0.19 -4.96
CA LEU A 154 14.27 -1.19 -4.52
C LEU A 154 15.26 -1.97 -5.37
N LEU A 155 16.20 -2.66 -4.72
CA LEU A 155 17.29 -3.40 -5.37
C LEU A 155 18.17 -2.48 -6.22
N GLY A 156 18.44 -1.26 -5.73
CA GLY A 156 19.25 -0.27 -6.45
C GLY A 156 18.50 0.51 -7.55
N GLU A 157 17.35 0.02 -7.98
CA GLU A 157 16.59 0.54 -9.13
C GLU A 157 15.41 1.43 -8.69
N GLU A 158 15.12 2.48 -9.47
CA GLU A 158 13.89 3.25 -9.32
C GLU A 158 12.70 2.50 -9.92
N LYS A 159 11.70 2.20 -9.10
CA LYS A 159 10.43 1.58 -9.51
C LYS A 159 9.27 2.53 -9.26
N THR A 160 8.31 2.57 -10.18
CA THR A 160 7.06 3.29 -9.96
C THR A 160 5.99 2.31 -9.53
N VAL A 161 5.38 2.55 -8.37
CA VAL A 161 4.26 1.75 -7.86
C VAL A 161 3.00 2.59 -7.80
N LEU A 162 1.86 1.92 -7.92
CA LEU A 162 0.57 2.51 -7.58
C LEU A 162 0.35 2.36 -6.08
N LEU A 163 -0.12 3.41 -5.41
CA LEU A 163 -0.62 3.36 -4.04
C LEU A 163 -2.08 3.83 -4.03
N GLY A 164 -2.96 3.06 -3.40
CA GLY A 164 -4.39 3.39 -3.33
C GLY A 164 -4.68 4.55 -2.40
N ILE A 165 -5.68 5.35 -2.76
CA ILE A 165 -6.14 6.49 -1.97
C ILE A 165 -7.65 6.46 -1.75
N VAL A 166 -8.08 7.13 -0.69
CA VAL A 166 -9.48 7.47 -0.40
C VAL A 166 -9.61 8.98 -0.30
N LEU A 167 -10.74 9.51 -0.77
CA LEU A 167 -11.13 10.91 -0.64
C LEU A 167 -12.32 11.02 0.32
N LYS A 168 -12.66 12.25 0.72
CA LYS A 168 -13.78 12.56 1.65
C LYS A 168 -15.09 11.88 1.23
N GLU A 169 -15.41 11.92 -0.07
CA GLU A 169 -16.63 11.32 -0.64
C GLU A 169 -16.69 9.79 -0.53
N ASP A 170 -15.54 9.09 -0.46
CA ASP A 170 -15.50 7.63 -0.39
C ASP A 170 -15.79 7.12 1.02
N ILE A 171 -15.38 7.88 2.04
CA ILE A 171 -15.53 7.52 3.46
C ILE A 171 -17.01 7.50 3.86
N CYS A 172 -17.81 8.45 3.35
CA CYS A 172 -19.23 8.54 3.64
C CYS A 172 -20.04 7.34 3.11
N GLN A 173 -19.56 6.66 2.09
CA GLN A 173 -20.26 5.54 1.43
C GLN A 173 -19.95 4.17 2.07
N GLY A 174 -18.96 4.10 2.97
CA GLY A 174 -18.45 2.86 3.55
C GLY A 174 -17.57 2.06 2.58
N LEU A 175 -16.65 1.27 3.14
CA LEU A 175 -15.65 0.50 2.39
C LEU A 175 -15.78 -0.99 2.72
N ARG A 176 -15.79 -1.84 1.69
CA ARG A 176 -15.83 -3.32 1.84
C ARG A 176 -14.66 -3.94 1.08
N TYR A 177 -14.16 -5.09 1.50
CA TYR A 177 -13.17 -5.82 0.71
C TYR A 177 -13.83 -6.45 -0.54
N GLY A 178 -13.08 -6.43 -1.65
CA GLY A 178 -13.46 -7.05 -2.91
C GLY A 178 -12.48 -8.17 -3.28
N ARG A 179 -11.95 -8.17 -4.52
CA ARG A 179 -10.97 -9.17 -4.95
C ARG A 179 -9.67 -9.04 -4.14
N MET A 180 -9.20 -10.17 -3.60
CA MET A 180 -7.93 -10.27 -2.90
C MET A 180 -7.00 -11.21 -3.65
N GLU A 181 -5.77 -10.75 -3.90
CA GLU A 181 -4.67 -11.56 -4.43
C GLU A 181 -3.86 -12.29 -3.34
N ALA A 182 -4.13 -11.97 -2.08
CA ALA A 182 -3.43 -12.45 -0.91
C ALA A 182 -4.35 -13.39 -0.11
N GLU A 183 -3.80 -14.47 0.44
CA GLU A 183 -4.49 -15.36 1.39
C GLU A 183 -4.33 -14.81 2.82
N ILE A 184 -4.80 -13.57 3.07
CA ILE A 184 -4.71 -12.92 4.38
C ILE A 184 -6.07 -12.99 5.07
N GLY A 185 -6.08 -13.32 6.37
CA GLY A 185 -7.29 -13.30 7.22
C GLY A 185 -7.73 -11.88 7.57
N LEU A 186 -8.23 -11.12 6.59
CA LEU A 186 -8.72 -9.75 6.79
C LEU A 186 -10.20 -9.72 7.25
N PRO A 187 -10.61 -8.72 8.04
CA PRO A 187 -11.99 -8.59 8.51
C PRO A 187 -12.96 -8.30 7.35
N GLU A 188 -14.24 -8.67 7.48
CA GLU A 188 -15.27 -8.42 6.44
C GLU A 188 -15.44 -6.93 6.06
N ARG A 189 -15.12 -6.02 6.99
CA ARG A 189 -15.20 -4.56 6.79
C ARG A 189 -13.83 -3.91 6.86
N TYR A 190 -13.59 -2.97 5.95
CA TYR A 190 -12.38 -2.16 5.93
C TYR A 190 -12.53 -0.94 6.85
N TRP A 191 -11.57 -0.76 7.75
CA TRP A 191 -11.47 0.43 8.59
C TRP A 191 -10.24 1.23 8.19
N VAL A 192 -10.44 2.44 7.66
CA VAL A 192 -9.33 3.37 7.45
C VAL A 192 -8.77 3.72 8.83
N LYS A 193 -7.48 3.44 9.10
CA LYS A 193 -6.84 3.92 10.33
C LYS A 193 -6.87 5.45 10.35
N GLY A 194 -7.38 6.03 11.44
CA GLY A 194 -7.68 7.46 11.54
C GLY A 194 -9.05 7.87 10.98
N ALA A 195 -9.95 6.93 10.67
CA ALA A 195 -11.29 7.26 10.16
C ALA A 195 -12.10 8.14 11.12
N GLU A 196 -11.96 8.00 12.43
CA GLU A 196 -12.62 8.87 13.40
C GLU A 196 -12.03 10.28 13.41
N GLU A 197 -10.70 10.42 13.40
CA GLU A 197 -10.02 11.72 13.26
C GLU A 197 -10.40 12.38 11.93
N ILE A 198 -10.45 11.63 10.82
CA ILE A 198 -10.86 12.14 9.51
C ILE A 198 -12.35 12.53 9.50
N LYS A 199 -13.22 11.78 10.18
CA LYS A 199 -14.65 12.13 10.35
C LYS A 199 -14.81 13.39 11.20
N GLU A 200 -14.10 13.51 12.32
CA GLU A 200 -14.10 14.71 13.17
C GLU A 200 -13.58 15.93 12.40
N MET A 201 -12.49 15.78 11.63
CA MET A 201 -11.95 16.85 10.79
C MET A 201 -12.94 17.25 9.67
N ALA A 202 -13.62 16.28 9.05
CA ALA A 202 -14.65 16.53 8.05
C ALA A 202 -15.89 17.26 8.62
N VAL A 203 -16.27 16.95 9.86
CA VAL A 203 -17.38 17.60 10.60
C VAL A 203 -16.99 19.03 10.99
N ARG A 204 -15.76 19.26 11.48
CA ARG A 204 -15.26 20.61 11.80
C ARG A 204 -15.21 21.51 10.56
N GLU A 205 -14.76 21.01 9.42
CA GLU A 205 -14.81 21.78 8.15
C GLU A 205 -16.24 22.07 7.69
N GLY A 206 -17.17 21.13 7.84
CA GLY A 206 -18.58 21.35 7.51
C GLY A 206 -19.19 22.45 8.38
N ALA A 207 -18.80 22.50 9.66
CA ALA A 207 -19.19 23.56 10.58
C ALA A 207 -18.54 24.91 10.22
N GLU A 208 -17.26 24.95 9.87
CA GLU A 208 -16.57 26.19 9.45
C GLU A 208 -17.10 26.75 8.13
N GLN A 209 -17.38 25.90 7.14
CA GLN A 209 -18.00 26.33 5.87
C GLN A 209 -19.43 26.81 6.07
N ALA A 210 -20.21 26.18 6.95
CA ALA A 210 -21.55 26.65 7.31
C ALA A 210 -21.52 27.98 8.07
N LEU A 211 -20.52 28.22 8.92
CA LEU A 211 -20.32 29.50 9.61
C LEU A 211 -19.95 30.61 8.61
N MET A 212 -19.03 30.33 7.68
CA MET A 212 -18.64 31.29 6.62
C MET A 212 -19.80 31.65 5.68
N LEU A 213 -20.72 30.72 5.41
CA LEU A 213 -21.92 30.98 4.61
C LEU A 213 -22.99 31.78 5.37
N GLN A 214 -23.00 31.74 6.70
CA GLN A 214 -23.88 32.57 7.54
C GLN A 214 -23.37 34.00 7.74
N GLU A 215 -22.07 34.27 7.53
CA GLU A 215 -21.47 35.60 7.64
C GLU A 215 -21.42 36.40 6.32
N LEU A 216 -21.92 35.85 5.22
CA LEU A 216 -22.09 36.62 3.99
C LEU A 216 -23.25 37.64 4.19
N PRO A 217 -22.99 38.96 4.11
CA PRO A 217 -24.04 39.95 4.27
C PRO A 217 -25.06 39.80 3.15
N GLY A 218 -26.31 39.53 3.52
CA GLY A 218 -27.42 39.38 2.59
C GLY A 218 -27.51 40.60 1.66
N GLU A 219 -27.22 40.36 0.39
CA GLU A 219 -27.35 41.35 -0.67
C GLU A 219 -28.83 41.70 -0.80
N LYS A 220 -29.21 42.86 -0.23
CA LYS A 220 -30.56 43.40 -0.34
C LYS A 220 -30.85 43.69 -1.81
N VAL A 221 -31.59 42.81 -2.46
CA VAL A 221 -32.25 43.06 -3.74
C VAL A 221 -33.22 44.23 -3.53
N LYS A 222 -32.79 45.45 -3.90
CA LYS A 222 -33.70 46.59 -4.09
C LYS A 222 -34.45 46.36 -5.40
N GLY A 223 -35.66 45.83 -5.29
CA GLY A 223 -36.67 46.04 -6.32
C GLY A 223 -36.93 47.54 -6.47
N LYS A 224 -36.98 48.02 -7.71
CA LYS A 224 -37.72 49.23 -8.06
C LYS A 224 -38.55 48.94 -9.30
N SER A 225 -39.84 49.21 -9.12
CA SER A 225 -40.87 49.46 -10.11
C SER A 225 -40.46 50.49 -11.14
#